data_AF-A0A1L6R8Y4-F1
#
_entry.id   AF-A0A1L6R8Y4-F1
#
_cell.length_a   1.000
_cell.length_b   1.000
_cell.length_c   1.000
_cell.angle_alpha   90.00
_cell.angle_beta   90.00
_cell.angle_gamma   90.00
#
_symmetry.space_group_name_H-M   'P 1'
#
loop_
_entity.id
_entity.type
_entity.pdbx_description
1 polymer ?
#
loop_
_entity_poly.entity_id
_entity_poly.type
_entity_poly.pdbx_seq_one_letter_code
_entity_poly.pdbx_strand_id
1 'polypeptide(L)' 'MEYNVLSALTIKNMTEVVLDVDRLKVSEYKVARDSDGNFFEVIRPTLPGKLPAKASFLLKGTFKGDTISLYQ' A
#
# COMPACT_ATOMS: atom_id res chain seq x y z
N MET A 1 -4.18 -2.44 -10.11
CA MET A 1 -5.41 -3.03 -9.53
C MET A 1 -5.79 -2.19 -8.33
N GLU A 2 -7.06 -1.85 -8.18
CA GLU A 2 -7.53 -0.99 -7.07
C GLU A 2 -7.88 -1.83 -5.84
N TYR A 3 -7.49 -1.34 -4.67
CA TYR A 3 -7.66 -1.98 -3.38
C TYR A 3 -8.22 -0.99 -2.35
N ASN A 4 -9.04 -1.49 -1.43
CA ASN A 4 -9.45 -0.72 -0.26
C ASN A 4 -8.32 -0.65 0.76
N VAL A 5 -8.12 0.54 1.31
CA VAL A 5 -7.16 0.77 2.38
C VAL A 5 -7.83 0.45 3.71
N LEU A 6 -7.28 -0.53 4.43
CA LEU A 6 -7.78 -0.92 5.75
C LEU A 6 -7.29 0.04 6.84
N SER A 7 -6.06 0.55 6.69
CA SER A 7 -5.48 1.55 7.57
C SER A 7 -4.29 2.23 6.90
N ALA A 8 -4.05 3.50 7.22
CA ALA A 8 -2.88 4.25 6.81
C ALA A 8 -2.24 4.94 8.03
N LEU A 9 -0.93 4.73 8.25
CA LEU A 9 -0.17 5.37 9.30
C LEU A 9 0.99 6.18 8.71
N THR A 10 0.98 7.49 8.89
CA THR A 10 2.05 8.37 8.43
C THR A 10 3.05 8.69 9.53
N ILE A 11 4.33 8.44 9.28
CA ILE A 11 5.46 8.82 10.13
C ILE A 11 6.53 9.48 9.26
N LYS A 12 6.88 10.74 9.58
CA LYS A 12 7.98 11.49 8.91
C LYS A 12 7.93 11.39 7.36
N ASN A 13 6.80 11.75 6.77
CA ASN A 13 6.58 11.75 5.31
C ASN A 13 6.74 10.37 4.63
N MET A 14 6.56 9.29 5.39
CA MET A 14 6.32 7.95 4.86
C MET A 14 4.98 7.47 5.40
N THR A 15 4.22 6.76 4.58
CA THR A 15 2.93 6.22 4.99
C THR A 15 2.91 4.72 4.80
N GLU A 16 2.67 3.99 5.88
CA GLU A 16 2.39 2.55 5.79
C GLU A 16 0.89 2.37 5.55
N VAL A 17 0.54 1.81 4.39
CA VAL A 17 -0.85 1.44 4.06
C VAL A 17 -1.02 -0.07 4.18
N VAL A 18 -2.09 -0.49 4.84
CA VAL A 18 -2.44 -1.90 5.01
C VAL A 18 -3.61 -2.22 4.10
N LEU A 19 -3.46 -3.25 3.26
CA LEU A 19 -4.43 -3.66 2.26
C LEU A 19 -4.84 -5.12 2.47
N ASP A 20 -6.05 -5.45 2.05
CA ASP A 20 -6.47 -6.84 1.87
C ASP A 20 -6.05 -7.32 0.48
N VAL A 21 -4.87 -7.95 0.38
CA VAL A 21 -4.29 -8.39 -0.89
C VAL A 21 -3.71 -9.79 -0.78
N ASP A 22 -3.88 -10.57 -1.85
CA ASP A 22 -3.29 -11.90 -1.95
C ASP A 22 -1.75 -11.81 -1.96
N ARG A 23 -1.09 -12.53 -1.03
CA ARG A 23 0.36 -12.50 -0.82
C ARG A 23 1.17 -12.74 -2.10
N LEU A 24 0.64 -13.54 -3.01
CA LEU A 24 1.37 -13.99 -4.21
C LEU A 24 1.72 -12.84 -5.18
N LYS A 25 1.06 -11.68 -5.09
CA LYS A 25 1.25 -10.55 -6.03
C LYS A 25 1.92 -9.32 -5.40
N VAL A 26 2.18 -9.34 -4.11
CA VAL A 26 2.54 -8.14 -3.32
C VAL A 26 3.95 -7.65 -3.60
N SER A 27 4.90 -8.55 -3.91
CA SER A 27 6.32 -8.21 -4.07
C SER A 27 6.67 -7.43 -5.35
N GLU A 28 5.73 -7.30 -6.27
CA GLU A 28 6.01 -6.76 -7.61
C GLU A 28 5.69 -5.27 -7.75
N TYR A 29 4.94 -4.68 -6.82
CA TYR A 29 4.46 -3.31 -6.95
C TYR A 29 5.51 -2.27 -6.53
N LYS A 30 5.75 -1.29 -7.40
CA LYS A 30 6.71 -0.18 -7.19
C LYS A 30 6.07 1.19 -7.12
N VAL A 31 4.86 1.32 -7.66
CA VAL A 31 4.13 2.59 -7.71
C VAL A 31 2.73 2.39 -7.18
N ALA A 32 2.26 3.37 -6.41
CA ALA A 32 0.90 3.44 -5.92
C ALA A 32 0.23 4.75 -6.36
N ARG A 33 -1.08 4.72 -6.55
CA ARG A 33 -1.90 5.89 -6.91
C ARG A 33 -3.14 5.95 -6.03
N ASP A 34 -3.46 7.11 -5.47
CA ASP A 34 -4.71 7.31 -4.71
C ASP A 34 -5.90 7.66 -5.61
N SER A 35 -7.08 7.80 -5.00
CA SER A 35 -8.33 8.20 -5.69
C SER A 35 -8.27 9.58 -6.34
N ASP A 36 -7.46 10.48 -5.79
CA ASP A 36 -7.30 11.85 -6.28
C ASP A 36 -6.31 11.95 -7.45
N GLY A 37 -5.57 10.87 -7.71
CA GLY A 37 -4.60 10.78 -8.79
C GLY A 37 -3.16 11.08 -8.39
N ASN A 38 -2.86 11.20 -7.11
CA ASN A 38 -1.50 11.38 -6.61
C ASN A 38 -0.72 10.07 -6.68
N PHE A 39 0.54 10.15 -7.09
CA PHE A 39 1.43 9.00 -7.19
C PHE A 39 2.40 8.94 -6.01
N PHE A 40 2.67 7.72 -5.56
CA PHE A 40 3.58 7.42 -4.46
C PHE A 40 4.54 6.31 -4.86
N GLU A 41 5.80 6.45 -4.44
CA GLU A 41 6.81 5.41 -4.57
C GLU A 41 6.58 4.34 -3.49
N VAL A 42 6.47 3.07 -3.89
CA VAL A 42 6.41 1.93 -2.97
C VAL A 42 7.84 1.53 -2.62
N ILE A 43 8.24 1.78 -1.38
CA ILE A 43 9.58 1.50 -0.88
C ILE A 43 9.77 0.01 -0.63
N ARG A 44 8.79 -0.62 0.03
CA ARG A 44 8.77 -2.06 0.25
C ARG A 44 7.37 -2.56 0.63
N PRO A 45 7.01 -3.77 0.23
CA PRO A 45 5.91 -4.51 0.83
C PRO A 45 6.35 -5.26 2.09
N THR A 46 5.46 -5.34 3.08
CA THR A 46 5.58 -6.22 4.24
C THR A 46 4.47 -7.26 4.17
N LEU A 47 4.85 -8.52 4.08
CA LEU A 47 3.92 -9.65 4.13
C LEU A 47 3.75 -10.10 5.58
N PRO A 48 2.52 -10.35 6.05
CA PRO A 48 2.31 -10.85 7.40
C PRO A 48 2.83 -12.29 7.49
N GLY A 49 3.05 -12.79 8.71
CA GLY A 49 3.48 -14.18 8.93
C GLY A 49 2.32 -15.19 8.97
N LYS A 50 1.09 -14.74 9.27
CA LYS A 50 -0.10 -15.60 9.51
C LYS A 50 -1.31 -15.17 8.66
N LEU A 51 -2.35 -16.00 8.59
CA LEU A 51 -3.62 -15.75 7.89
C LEU A 51 -4.72 -15.25 8.87
N PRO A 52 -5.67 -14.40 8.43
CA PRO A 52 -5.79 -13.81 7.09
C PRO A 52 -4.66 -12.80 6.82
N ALA A 53 -4.06 -12.91 5.64
CA ALA A 53 -2.83 -12.18 5.32
C ALA A 53 -3.13 -10.79 4.76
N LYS A 54 -3.15 -9.78 5.62
CA LYS A 54 -3.13 -8.36 5.20
C LYS A 54 -1.70 -7.94 4.89
N ALA A 55 -1.41 -7.49 3.67
CA ALA A 55 -0.09 -6.92 3.37
C ALA A 55 -0.04 -5.45 3.74
N SER A 56 1.14 -4.96 4.13
CA SER A 56 1.40 -3.52 4.22
C SER A 56 2.34 -3.08 3.11
N PHE A 57 2.20 -1.84 2.67
CA PHE A 57 3.10 -1.20 1.71
C PHE A 57 3.59 0.10 2.33
N LEU A 58 4.92 0.24 2.40
CA LEU A 58 5.54 1.49 2.82
C LEU A 58 5.63 2.41 1.61
N LEU A 59 4.92 3.52 1.67
CA LEU A 59 4.91 4.56 0.65
C LEU A 59 5.81 5.72 1.06
N LYS A 60 6.50 6.30 0.10
CA LYS A 60 7.15 7.60 0.26
C LYS A 60 6.14 8.71 0.03
N GLY A 61 5.85 9.46 1.09
CA GLY A 61 4.87 10.54 1.09
C GLY A 61 3.81 10.38 2.17
N THR A 62 2.87 11.33 2.18
CA THR A 62 1.70 11.33 3.06
C THR A 62 0.49 10.90 2.26
N PHE A 63 0.02 9.66 2.47
CA PHE A 63 -1.17 9.12 1.82
C PHE A 63 -2.39 9.29 2.74
N LYS A 64 -3.53 9.73 2.19
CA LYS A 64 -4.76 10.04 2.93
C LYS A 64 -6.04 9.45 2.31
N GLY A 65 -5.92 8.66 1.25
CA GLY A 65 -7.07 8.10 0.53
C GLY A 65 -7.64 6.84 1.18
N ASP A 66 -8.83 6.45 0.75
CA ASP A 66 -9.48 5.21 1.20
C ASP A 66 -9.30 4.06 0.21
N THR A 67 -8.87 4.38 -1.02
CA THR A 67 -8.53 3.42 -2.06
C THR A 67 -7.14 3.69 -2.62
N ILE A 68 -6.51 2.63 -3.13
CA ILE A 68 -5.19 2.71 -3.73
C ILE A 68 -5.07 1.74 -4.89
N SER A 69 -4.51 2.23 -5.99
CA SER A 69 -4.14 1.42 -7.13
C SER A 69 -2.64 1.14 -7.13
N LEU A 70 -2.26 -0.14 -7.24
CA LEU A 70 -0.86 -0.57 -7.30
C LEU A 70 -0.44 -0.97 -8.72
N TYR A 71 0.81 -0.63 -9.08
CA TYR A 71 1.44 -0.83 -10.38
C TYR A 71 2.89 -1.35 -10.22
N GLN A 72 3.36 -2.11 -11.21
CA GLN A 72 4.76 -2.58 -11.32
C GLN A 72 5.70 -1.46 -11.79
#